data_AF-A0A1F4S5M3-F1
#
_entry.id   AF-A0A1F4S5M3-F1
#
_cell.length_a   1.000
_cell.length_b   1.000
_cell.length_c   1.000
_cell.angle_alpha   90.00
_cell.angle_beta   90.00
_cell.angle_gamma   90.00
#
_symmetry.space_group_name_H-M   'P 1'
#
loop_
_entity.id
_entity.type
_entity.pdbx_description
1 polymer ?
#
loop_
_entity_poly.entity_id
_entity_poly.type
_entity_poly.pdbx_seq_one_letter_code
_entity_poly.pdbx_strand_id
1 'polypeptide(L)'
;MNKGLLIGVIVLGLIASLFIVFNYNAMFGMVVNFMTGGDVAWNNNAIGTTQGGVIHLAARPGKGINPPKQFPKDLPIYPKANIITLSIDTTQTPNSINTIMESDDNTDMVNNFYKSEMPKNGWTLKEDSAGMMMTDWTKDNRKLSIMISKGKRGNQNTPGCTIIITD
;
A
#
# COMPACT_ATOMS: atom_id res chain seq x y z
N MET A 1 45.50 11.87 28.35
CA MET A 1 44.07 12.12 28.04
C MET A 1 43.24 11.41 29.10
N ASN A 2 42.41 12.15 29.86
CA ASN A 2 41.64 11.59 30.97
C ASN A 2 40.50 10.71 30.41
N LYS A 3 40.43 9.44 30.83
CA LYS A 3 39.44 8.47 30.32
C LYS A 3 38.00 8.96 30.49
N GLY A 4 37.72 9.73 31.55
CA GLY A 4 36.41 10.35 31.77
C GLY A 4 36.02 11.42 30.73
N LEU A 5 37.00 12.16 30.21
CA LEU A 5 36.76 13.19 29.17
C LEU A 5 36.41 12.53 27.83
N LEU A 6 37.09 11.43 27.47
CA LEU A 6 36.85 10.70 26.23
C LEU A 6 35.44 10.06 26.22
N ILE A 7 35.02 9.49 27.35
CA ILE A 7 33.68 8.90 27.50
C ILE A 7 32.59 9.99 27.39
N GLY A 8 32.80 11.16 28.01
CA GLY A 8 31.86 12.28 27.92
C GLY A 8 31.62 12.76 26.48
N VAL A 9 32.68 12.88 25.68
CA VAL A 9 32.58 13.30 24.27
C VAL A 9 31.84 12.27 23.41
N ILE A 10 32.09 10.98 23.62
CA ILE A 10 31.40 9.90 22.88
C ILE A 10 29.90 9.89 23.21
N VAL A 11 29.54 10.02 24.49
CA VAL A 11 28.14 10.03 24.94
C VAL A 11 27.40 11.24 24.37
N LEU A 12 28.00 12.43 24.38
CA LEU A 12 27.41 13.64 23.79
C LEU A 12 27.24 13.53 22.27
N GLY A 13 28.20 12.94 21.56
CA GLY A 13 28.09 12.66 20.13
C GLY A 13 26.95 11.70 19.80
N LEU A 14 26.77 10.64 20.60
CA LEU A 14 25.66 9.69 20.46
C LEU A 14 24.30 10.33 20.74
N ILE A 15 24.21 11.17 21.78
CA ILE A 15 22.97 11.90 22.10
C ILE A 15 22.61 12.89 20.98
N ALA A 16 23.57 13.65 20.46
CA ALA A 16 23.35 14.60 19.38
C ALA A 16 22.92 13.90 18.08
N SER A 17 23.56 12.78 17.74
CA SER A 17 23.20 11.99 16.56
C SER A 17 21.83 11.31 16.68
N LEU A 18 21.47 10.81 17.87
CA LEU A 18 20.11 10.35 18.15
C LEU A 18 19.10 11.50 18.03
N PHE A 19 19.40 12.68 18.56
CA PHE A 19 18.52 13.85 18.48
C PHE A 19 18.26 14.27 17.02
N ILE A 20 19.28 14.23 16.16
CA ILE A 20 19.13 14.52 14.72
C ILE A 20 18.24 13.47 14.04
N VAL A 21 18.46 12.18 14.29
CA VAL A 21 17.67 11.09 13.68
C VAL A 21 16.20 11.13 14.15
N PHE A 22 15.95 11.40 15.43
CA PHE A 22 14.58 11.51 15.96
C PHE A 22 13.85 12.77 15.44
N ASN A 23 14.53 13.91 15.32
CA ASN A 23 13.90 15.14 14.82
C ASN A 23 13.71 15.16 13.31
N TYR A 24 14.49 14.41 12.53
CA TYR A 24 14.35 14.38 11.07
C TYR A 24 12.97 13.84 10.65
N ASN A 25 12.51 12.76 11.30
CA ASN A 25 11.21 12.16 11.01
C ASN A 25 10.04 13.10 11.39
N ALA A 26 10.16 13.81 12.51
CA ALA A 26 9.13 14.75 12.96
C ALA A 26 9.08 16.02 12.09
N MET A 27 10.23 16.60 11.76
CA MET A 27 10.33 17.82 10.96
C MET A 27 9.92 17.59 9.50
N PHE A 28 10.25 16.43 8.91
CA PHE A 28 9.78 16.07 7.58
C PHE A 28 8.27 15.83 7.53
N GLY A 29 7.71 15.13 8.52
CA GLY A 29 6.25 14.95 8.65
C GLY A 29 5.51 16.29 8.75
N MET A 30 6.07 17.25 9.49
CA MET A 30 5.54 18.62 9.60
C MET A 30 5.63 19.38 8.28
N VAL A 31 6.77 19.33 7.57
CA VAL A 31 6.97 20.01 6.28
C VAL A 31 6.04 19.44 5.20
N VAL A 32 5.89 18.12 5.12
CA VAL A 32 4.96 17.49 4.16
C VAL A 32 3.51 17.81 4.52
N ASN A 33 3.11 17.74 5.80
CA ASN A 33 1.77 18.15 6.21
C ASN A 33 1.47 19.61 5.84
N PHE A 34 2.44 20.53 6.05
CA PHE A 34 2.32 21.92 5.62
C PHE A 34 2.13 22.06 4.09
N MET A 35 2.82 21.24 3.29
CA MET A 35 2.71 21.27 1.83
C MET A 35 1.43 20.57 1.29
N THR A 36 0.95 19.52 1.97
CA THR A 36 -0.17 18.67 1.48
C THR A 36 -1.50 18.96 2.16
N GLY A 37 -1.51 19.68 3.29
CA GLY A 37 -2.72 19.98 4.07
C GLY A 37 -3.40 18.73 4.64
N GLY A 38 -2.63 17.71 5.01
CA GLY A 38 -3.13 16.42 5.47
C GLY A 38 -2.15 15.69 6.38
N ASP A 39 -2.69 14.90 7.31
CA ASP A 39 -1.88 14.19 8.31
C ASP A 39 -1.01 13.12 7.66
N VAL A 40 0.31 13.25 7.83
CA VAL A 40 1.28 12.33 7.24
C VAL A 40 1.60 11.21 8.23
N ALA A 41 1.28 9.98 7.88
CA ALA A 41 1.70 8.80 8.62
C ALA A 41 2.97 8.22 7.97
N TRP A 42 4.07 8.22 8.73
CA TRP A 42 5.33 7.62 8.31
C TRP A 42 5.60 6.36 9.13
N ASN A 43 5.71 5.21 8.47
CA ASN A 43 6.26 4.00 9.07
C ASN A 43 7.41 3.48 8.21
N ASN A 44 8.13 2.45 8.69
CA ASN A 44 9.31 1.92 8.00
C ASN A 44 9.02 1.37 6.58
N ASN A 45 7.76 1.07 6.26
CA ASN A 45 7.37 0.39 5.03
C ASN A 45 6.59 1.29 4.05
N ALA A 46 5.97 2.37 4.52
CA ALA A 46 5.10 3.21 3.72
C ALA A 46 5.13 4.68 4.13
N ILE A 47 4.78 5.55 3.18
CA ILE A 47 4.48 6.96 3.39
C ILE A 47 2.99 7.12 3.07
N GLY A 48 2.25 7.81 3.93
CA GLY A 48 0.85 8.08 3.66
C GLY A 48 0.37 9.42 4.13
N THR A 49 -0.74 9.88 3.56
CA THR A 49 -1.44 11.09 3.93
C THR A 49 -2.90 10.76 4.24
N THR A 50 -3.51 11.53 5.13
CA THR A 50 -4.95 11.54 5.34
C THR A 50 -5.48 12.94 5.10
N GLN A 51 -6.36 13.11 4.12
CA GLN A 51 -6.95 14.40 3.81
C GLN A 51 -8.43 14.22 3.49
N GLY A 52 -9.29 14.98 4.16
CA GLY A 52 -10.73 14.97 3.90
C GLY A 52 -11.40 13.60 4.07
N GLY A 53 -10.86 12.72 4.93
CA GLY A 53 -11.36 11.34 5.10
C GLY A 53 -10.84 10.34 4.06
N VAL A 54 -9.90 10.74 3.19
CA VAL A 54 -9.23 9.82 2.27
C VAL A 54 -7.85 9.49 2.79
N ILE A 55 -7.56 8.20 2.94
CA ILE A 55 -6.26 7.67 3.31
C ILE A 55 -5.52 7.31 2.02
N HIS A 56 -4.32 7.86 1.80
CA HIS A 56 -3.42 7.45 0.72
C HIS A 56 -2.14 6.87 1.32
N LEU A 57 -1.76 5.66 0.92
CA LEU A 57 -0.51 5.00 1.30
C LEU A 57 0.27 4.62 0.05
N ALA A 58 1.57 4.88 0.05
CA ALA A 58 2.52 4.40 -0.95
C ALA A 58 3.66 3.64 -0.27
N ALA A 59 3.96 2.45 -0.78
CA ALA A 59 5.03 1.62 -0.25
C ALA A 59 6.39 2.19 -0.66
N ARG A 60 7.39 1.98 0.19
CA ARG A 60 8.78 2.28 -0.21
C ARG A 60 9.29 1.21 -1.19
N PRO A 61 10.26 1.53 -2.05
CA PRO A 61 10.87 0.54 -2.93
C PRO A 61 11.32 -0.71 -2.17
N GLY A 62 10.91 -1.88 -2.66
CA GLY A 62 11.24 -3.17 -2.04
C GLY A 62 10.54 -3.46 -0.71
N LYS A 63 9.53 -2.66 -0.32
CA LYS A 63 8.67 -2.89 0.84
C LYS A 63 7.22 -2.98 0.38
N GLY A 64 6.42 -3.78 1.07
CA GLY A 64 4.97 -3.85 0.90
C GLY A 64 4.24 -3.08 2.00
N ILE A 65 3.03 -2.61 1.69
CA ILE A 65 2.08 -2.09 2.68
C ILE A 65 1.30 -3.28 3.27
N ASN A 66 1.21 -3.33 4.61
CA ASN A 66 0.23 -4.20 5.26
C ASN A 66 -1.17 -3.57 5.12
N PRO A 67 -2.22 -4.36 4.84
CA PRO A 67 -3.58 -3.84 4.76
C PRO A 67 -3.97 -3.14 6.07
N PRO A 68 -4.45 -1.89 6.02
CA PRO A 68 -4.93 -1.20 7.21
C PRO A 68 -6.24 -1.82 7.70
N LYS A 69 -6.65 -1.50 8.94
CA LYS A 69 -7.88 -2.05 9.56
C LYS A 69 -9.14 -1.75 8.75
N GLN A 70 -9.13 -0.67 7.97
CA GLN A 70 -10.21 -0.19 7.12
C GLN A 70 -10.33 -0.97 5.80
N PHE A 71 -9.38 -1.84 5.46
CA PHE A 71 -9.43 -2.65 4.24
C PHE A 71 -10.55 -3.70 4.34
N PRO A 72 -11.37 -3.90 3.29
CA PRO A 72 -12.46 -4.87 3.30
C PRO A 72 -11.96 -6.30 3.57
N LYS A 73 -12.50 -6.94 4.61
CA LYS A 73 -12.11 -8.30 5.01
C LYS A 73 -12.55 -9.38 4.03
N ASP A 74 -13.56 -9.07 3.21
CA ASP A 74 -14.11 -9.96 2.20
C ASP A 74 -13.44 -9.79 0.82
N LEU A 75 -12.42 -8.93 0.72
CA LEU A 75 -11.59 -8.83 -0.46
C LEU A 75 -10.30 -9.63 -0.22
N PRO A 76 -10.14 -10.81 -0.86
CA PRO A 76 -8.92 -11.60 -0.73
C PRO A 76 -7.71 -10.85 -1.29
N ILE A 77 -6.58 -10.96 -0.59
CA ILE A 77 -5.30 -10.42 -1.05
C ILE A 77 -4.48 -11.59 -1.56
N TYR A 78 -3.90 -11.44 -2.76
CA TYR A 78 -3.01 -12.47 -3.29
C TYR A 78 -1.81 -12.67 -2.36
N PRO A 79 -1.57 -13.87 -1.81
CA PRO A 79 -0.60 -14.06 -0.71
C PRO A 79 0.85 -13.68 -1.04
N LYS A 80 1.22 -13.72 -2.32
CA LYS A 80 2.55 -13.35 -2.82
C LYS A 80 2.57 -11.98 -3.50
N ALA A 81 1.55 -11.16 -3.28
CA ALA A 81 1.53 -9.78 -3.74
C ALA A 81 1.91 -8.83 -2.61
N ASN A 82 2.66 -7.79 -2.95
CA ASN A 82 2.90 -6.65 -2.08
C ASN A 82 1.97 -5.51 -2.50
N ILE A 83 1.26 -4.91 -1.55
CA ILE A 83 0.53 -3.66 -1.81
C ILE A 83 1.54 -2.54 -1.97
N ILE A 84 1.55 -1.90 -3.14
CA ILE A 84 2.45 -0.80 -3.50
C ILE A 84 1.76 0.56 -3.33
N THR A 85 0.46 0.62 -3.59
CA THR A 85 -0.34 1.82 -3.33
C THR A 85 -1.72 1.42 -2.86
N LEU A 86 -2.24 2.17 -1.91
CA LEU A 86 -3.57 2.00 -1.39
C LEU A 86 -4.20 3.38 -1.18
N SER A 87 -5.42 3.55 -1.65
CA SER A 87 -6.28 4.67 -1.35
C SER A 87 -7.58 4.11 -0.76
N ILE A 88 -8.02 4.67 0.36
CA ILE A 88 -9.31 4.34 0.98
C ILE A 88 -10.04 5.64 1.26
N ASP A 89 -11.19 5.84 0.63
CA ASP A 89 -12.12 6.91 0.95
C ASP A 89 -13.08 6.44 2.05
N THR A 90 -12.86 6.95 3.28
CA THR A 90 -13.68 6.60 4.44
C THR A 90 -14.92 7.48 4.57
N THR A 91 -15.15 8.41 3.64
CA THR A 91 -16.36 9.25 3.61
C THR A 91 -17.54 8.52 2.93
N GLN A 92 -17.24 7.48 2.16
CA GLN A 92 -18.23 6.64 1.49
C GLN A 92 -18.67 5.47 2.38
N THR A 93 -19.91 4.99 2.18
CA THR A 93 -20.45 3.81 2.86
C THR A 93 -21.00 2.81 1.85
N PRO A 94 -20.35 1.64 1.65
CA PRO A 94 -19.08 1.25 2.25
C PRO A 94 -17.91 2.13 1.75
N ASN A 95 -16.77 2.09 2.44
CA ASN A 95 -15.56 2.79 2.01
C ASN A 95 -15.22 2.41 0.57
N SER A 96 -14.82 3.38 -0.25
CA SER A 96 -14.23 3.09 -1.57
C SER A 96 -12.74 2.81 -1.42
N ILE A 97 -12.24 1.82 -2.15
CA ILE A 97 -10.86 1.39 -2.19
C ILE A 97 -10.29 1.41 -3.60
N ASN A 98 -9.07 1.90 -3.71
CA ASN A 98 -8.23 1.72 -4.89
C ASN A 98 -6.88 1.17 -4.44
N THR A 99 -6.47 0.02 -4.94
CA THR A 99 -5.19 -0.59 -4.58
C THR A 99 -4.43 -1.06 -5.80
N ILE A 100 -3.11 -0.86 -5.76
CA ILE A 100 -2.16 -1.37 -6.73
C ILE A 100 -1.22 -2.30 -5.98
N MET A 101 -1.11 -3.53 -6.47
CA MET A 101 -0.27 -4.58 -5.90
C MET A 101 0.66 -5.15 -6.95
N GLU A 102 1.79 -5.70 -6.52
CA GLU A 102 2.76 -6.34 -7.39
C GLU A 102 3.10 -7.74 -6.90
N SER A 103 3.24 -8.67 -7.84
CA SER A 103 3.74 -10.02 -7.58
C SER A 103 4.78 -10.42 -8.62
N ASP A 104 5.69 -11.33 -8.24
CA ASP A 104 6.63 -11.97 -9.16
C ASP A 104 5.99 -13.14 -9.93
N ASP A 105 4.83 -13.60 -9.48
CA ASP A 105 4.08 -14.67 -10.14
C ASP A 105 3.43 -14.16 -11.45
N ASN A 106 3.15 -15.07 -12.38
CA ASN A 106 2.56 -14.71 -13.67
C ASN A 106 1.08 -14.33 -13.54
N THR A 107 0.57 -13.63 -14.55
CA THR A 107 -0.79 -13.08 -14.57
C THR A 107 -1.88 -14.16 -14.49
N ASP A 108 -1.67 -15.33 -15.10
CA ASP A 108 -2.67 -16.41 -15.08
C ASP A 108 -2.85 -17.02 -13.69
N MET A 109 -1.75 -17.21 -12.95
CA MET A 109 -1.81 -17.70 -11.56
C MET A 109 -2.59 -16.74 -10.66
N VAL A 110 -2.34 -15.43 -10.81
CA VAL A 110 -3.02 -14.40 -10.02
C VAL A 110 -4.49 -14.28 -10.43
N ASN A 111 -4.80 -14.33 -11.72
CA ASN A 111 -6.18 -14.31 -12.22
C ASN A 111 -6.98 -15.50 -11.70
N ASN A 112 -6.41 -16.70 -11.76
CA ASN A 112 -7.03 -17.93 -11.26
C ASN A 112 -7.27 -17.88 -9.75
N PHE A 113 -6.36 -17.28 -8.98
CA PHE A 113 -6.58 -17.04 -7.55
C PHE A 113 -7.86 -16.23 -7.32
N TYR A 114 -7.98 -15.06 -7.94
CA TYR A 114 -9.17 -14.21 -7.75
C TYR A 114 -10.45 -14.90 -8.23
N LYS A 115 -10.41 -15.60 -9.37
CA LYS A 115 -11.56 -16.40 -9.84
C LYS A 115 -11.99 -17.47 -8.84
N SER A 116 -11.07 -18.03 -8.06
CA SER A 116 -11.37 -19.07 -7.07
C SER A 116 -11.75 -18.54 -5.69
N GLU A 117 -11.15 -17.44 -5.24
CA GLU A 117 -11.32 -16.92 -3.87
C GLU A 117 -12.48 -15.92 -3.76
N MET A 118 -12.73 -15.13 -4.81
CA MET A 118 -13.81 -14.14 -4.79
C MET A 118 -15.19 -14.77 -4.54
N PRO A 119 -15.59 -15.89 -5.19
CA PRO A 119 -16.86 -16.57 -4.90
C PRO A 119 -16.96 -17.10 -3.47
N LYS A 120 -15.86 -17.62 -2.90
CA LYS A 120 -15.82 -18.10 -1.51
C LYS A 120 -16.09 -16.97 -0.51
N ASN A 121 -15.81 -15.73 -0.90
CA ASN A 121 -16.05 -14.52 -0.12
C ASN A 121 -17.39 -13.83 -0.49
N GLY A 122 -18.26 -14.48 -1.27
CA GLY A 122 -19.60 -14.01 -1.60
C GLY A 122 -19.68 -13.06 -2.80
N TRP A 123 -18.60 -12.91 -3.57
CA TRP A 123 -18.62 -12.10 -4.79
C TRP A 123 -19.07 -12.92 -5.99
N THR A 124 -19.84 -12.29 -6.88
CA THR A 124 -20.32 -12.89 -8.12
C THR A 124 -19.62 -12.23 -9.30
N LEU A 125 -19.02 -13.03 -10.19
CA LEU A 125 -18.43 -12.56 -11.45
C LEU A 125 -19.54 -12.07 -12.40
N LYS A 126 -19.39 -10.87 -12.93
CA LYS A 126 -20.31 -10.27 -13.93
C LYS A 126 -19.73 -10.29 -15.32
N GLU A 127 -18.47 -9.87 -15.45
CA GLU A 127 -17.78 -9.78 -16.72
C GLU A 127 -16.34 -10.28 -16.57
N ASP A 128 -15.85 -10.97 -17.60
CA ASP A 128 -14.51 -11.53 -17.67
C ASP A 128 -13.94 -11.21 -19.05
N SER A 129 -13.21 -10.11 -19.14
CA SER A 129 -12.53 -9.71 -20.36
C SER A 129 -11.18 -10.41 -20.42
N ALA A 130 -11.19 -11.64 -20.95
CA ALA A 130 -10.01 -12.50 -21.02
C ALA A 130 -8.83 -11.85 -21.77
N GLY A 131 -9.10 -10.98 -22.75
CA GLY A 131 -8.07 -10.26 -23.51
C GLY A 131 -7.33 -9.18 -22.72
N MET A 132 -7.95 -8.63 -21.66
CA MET A 132 -7.37 -7.59 -20.80
C MET A 132 -7.11 -8.07 -19.38
N MET A 133 -7.40 -9.35 -19.06
CA MET A 133 -7.38 -9.92 -17.72
C MET A 133 -8.05 -8.99 -16.69
N MET A 134 -9.21 -8.48 -17.08
CA MET A 134 -10.07 -7.62 -16.29
C MET A 134 -11.34 -8.38 -15.92
N THR A 135 -11.65 -8.41 -14.64
CA THR A 135 -12.84 -9.09 -14.11
C THR A 135 -13.64 -8.14 -13.26
N ASP A 136 -14.94 -8.10 -13.50
CA ASP A 136 -15.88 -7.29 -12.74
C ASP A 136 -16.71 -8.18 -11.82
N TRP A 137 -16.78 -7.79 -10.56
CA TRP A 137 -17.39 -8.54 -9.48
C TRP A 137 -18.45 -7.70 -8.78
N THR A 138 -19.50 -8.36 -8.29
CA THR A 138 -20.54 -7.71 -7.48
C THR A 138 -20.83 -8.51 -6.23
N LYS A 139 -21.13 -7.80 -5.15
CA LYS A 139 -21.63 -8.37 -3.89
C LYS A 139 -22.60 -7.38 -3.27
N ASP A 140 -23.86 -7.77 -3.12
CA ASP A 140 -24.95 -6.86 -2.75
C ASP A 140 -24.98 -5.63 -3.68
N ASN A 141 -24.87 -4.42 -3.11
CA ASN A 141 -24.80 -3.17 -3.88
C ASN A 141 -23.37 -2.74 -4.26
N ARG A 142 -22.36 -3.55 -3.92
CA ARG A 142 -20.95 -3.24 -4.22
C ARG A 142 -20.56 -3.74 -5.60
N LYS A 143 -19.73 -2.95 -6.27
CA LYS A 143 -19.04 -3.32 -7.51
C LYS A 143 -17.54 -3.33 -7.22
N LEU A 144 -16.81 -4.09 -8.01
CA LEU A 144 -15.37 -4.17 -7.90
C LEU A 144 -14.82 -4.58 -9.27
N SER A 145 -13.80 -3.90 -9.74
CA SER A 145 -13.05 -4.29 -10.92
C SER A 145 -11.64 -4.69 -10.51
N ILE A 146 -11.18 -5.83 -11.01
CA ILE A 146 -9.82 -6.33 -10.84
C ILE A 146 -9.19 -6.42 -12.21
N MET A 147 -8.14 -5.63 -12.45
CA MET A 147 -7.32 -5.69 -13.66
C MET A 147 -5.94 -6.25 -13.32
N ILE A 148 -5.48 -7.22 -14.09
CA ILE A 148 -4.17 -7.85 -13.93
C ILE A 148 -3.37 -7.60 -15.22
N SER A 149 -2.18 -7.02 -15.09
CA SER A 149 -1.32 -6.73 -16.24
C SER A 149 0.08 -7.31 -16.04
N LYS A 150 0.73 -7.69 -17.15
CA LYS A 150 2.14 -8.10 -17.13
C LYS A 150 3.03 -6.92 -16.80
N GLY A 151 4.09 -7.17 -16.06
CA GLY A 151 5.01 -6.12 -15.65
C GLY A 151 4.76 -5.60 -14.25
N LYS A 152 5.73 -4.84 -13.76
CA LYS A 152 5.62 -4.08 -12.51
C LYS A 152 5.39 -2.61 -12.81
N ARG A 153 4.86 -1.87 -11.83
CA ARG A 153 4.52 -0.46 -12.00
C ARG A 153 5.75 0.33 -12.44
N GLY A 154 5.61 1.09 -13.53
CA GLY A 154 6.69 1.90 -14.11
C GLY A 154 7.58 1.16 -15.11
N ASN A 155 7.48 -0.18 -15.23
CA ASN A 155 8.18 -0.93 -16.27
C ASN A 155 7.48 -2.27 -16.62
N GLN A 156 6.80 -2.26 -17.78
CA GLN A 156 6.06 -3.41 -18.31
C GLN A 156 6.95 -4.61 -18.69
N ASN A 157 8.26 -4.42 -18.85
CA ASN A 157 9.20 -5.49 -19.20
C ASN A 157 9.74 -6.24 -17.98
N THR A 158 9.41 -5.81 -16.77
CA THR A 158 9.83 -6.49 -15.54
C THR A 158 9.06 -7.79 -15.38
N PRO A 159 9.70 -8.94 -15.08
CA PRO A 159 8.96 -10.16 -14.75
C PRO A 159 7.97 -9.93 -13.58
N GLY A 160 6.78 -10.52 -13.69
CA GLY A 160 5.72 -10.42 -12.69
C GLY A 160 4.44 -9.76 -13.22
N CYS A 161 3.56 -9.35 -12.31
CA CYS A 161 2.31 -8.69 -12.64
C CYS A 161 1.95 -7.56 -11.68
N THR A 162 1.15 -6.63 -12.22
CA THR A 162 0.49 -5.57 -11.44
C THR A 162 -1.00 -5.90 -11.35
N ILE A 163 -1.54 -5.85 -10.14
CA ILE A 163 -2.95 -6.06 -9.82
C ILE A 163 -3.52 -4.70 -9.42
N ILE A 164 -4.56 -4.27 -10.12
CA ILE A 164 -5.28 -3.04 -9.82
C ILE A 164 -6.68 -3.43 -9.40
N ILE A 165 -7.09 -2.97 -8.22
CA ILE A 165 -8.44 -3.19 -7.71
C ILE A 165 -9.07 -1.83 -7.45
N THR A 166 -10.25 -1.61 -8.01
CA THR A 166 -11.06 -0.40 -7.86
C THR A 166 -12.50 -0.80 -7.58
N ASP A 167 -13.18 -0.15 -6.64
CA ASP A 167 -14.61 -0.33 -6.38
C ASP A 167 -15.47 0.88 -6.75
#